data_AF-A0A2G4GTP8-F1
#
_entry.id   AF-A0A2G4GTP8-F1
#
_cell.length_a   1.000
_cell.length_b   1.000
_cell.length_c   1.000
_cell.angle_alpha   90.00
_cell.angle_beta   90.00
_cell.angle_gamma   90.00
#
_symmetry.space_group_name_H-M   'P 1'
#
loop_
_entity.id
_entity.type
_entity.pdbx_description
1 polymer ?
#
loop_
_entity_poly.entity_id
_entity_poly.type
_entity_poly.pdbx_seq_one_letter_code
_entity_poly.pdbx_strand_id
1 'polypeptide(L)'
;MTALVARLHRWLGERMETRAARILATLAILSALGLVAWPLLNTAFSLQAQRAGILKSLEKCSAKDRDPAAMQLMQRGTVTVGDREYGGARVVGRAVDLFDDAGVMPADVKQELSWRLLGDQVPLWMPYVLVRSPALVIALMLVTGIGALAVVWIGLLLPALEVGGAVGAGAAFCWWMDWPIGTQWLISSALSLLLFAFLWNGARALLGFRSGSIAVASNTALEGVRTLALPGFALPIAMIVPFLALSRERGEALLQAIPGFLDWGHTASYTMAALFVIVFGCASTAFEIRDRQVWSVVTKPISHGGWLLGKWIGTLALGLSLVVGGGLLLAAGTSYLASQKPTDERDARDVRDTVLVGRVGFRPE
;
A
#
# COMPACT_ATOMS: atom_id res chain seq x y z
N MET A 1 17.19 25.63 12.42
CA MET A 1 18.10 25.06 11.41
C MET A 1 19.42 25.80 11.47
N THR A 2 20.53 25.12 11.73
CA THR A 2 21.87 25.75 11.73
C THR A 2 22.27 26.14 10.31
N ALA A 3 23.04 27.22 10.15
CA ALA A 3 23.47 27.74 8.84
C ALA A 3 24.17 26.67 7.97
N LEU A 4 24.78 25.68 8.61
CA LEU A 4 25.46 24.54 7.98
C LEU A 4 24.47 23.57 7.32
N VAL A 5 23.36 23.24 7.99
CA VAL A 5 22.29 22.39 7.43
C VAL A 5 21.62 23.08 6.23
N ALA A 6 21.38 24.38 6.31
CA ALA A 6 20.80 25.13 5.20
C ALA A 6 21.74 25.26 3.98
N ARG A 7 23.06 25.23 4.19
CA ARG A 7 24.04 25.16 3.09
C ARG A 7 24.09 23.76 2.49
N LEU A 8 24.09 22.72 3.32
CA LEU A 8 24.09 21.33 2.88
C LEU A 8 22.84 20.99 2.07
N HIS A 9 21.66 21.41 2.53
CA HIS A 9 20.38 21.23 1.83
C HIS A 9 20.42 21.86 0.43
N ARG A 10 20.86 23.12 0.33
CA ARG A 10 20.96 23.82 -0.97
C ARG A 10 21.96 23.13 -1.91
N TRP A 11 23.12 22.75 -1.39
CA TRP A 11 24.15 22.07 -2.17
C TRP A 11 23.69 20.69 -2.68
N LEU A 12 23.02 19.90 -1.84
CA LEU A 12 22.43 18.62 -2.23
C LEU A 12 21.30 18.81 -3.25
N GLY A 13 20.45 19.82 -3.04
CA GLY A 13 19.37 20.17 -3.97
C GLY A 13 19.89 20.50 -5.37
N GLU A 14 20.85 21.42 -5.47
CA GLU A 14 21.47 21.81 -6.75
C GLU A 14 22.12 20.62 -7.48
N ARG A 15 22.78 19.72 -6.73
CA ARG A 15 23.39 18.49 -7.29
C ARG A 15 22.32 17.51 -7.79
N MET A 16 21.24 17.31 -7.04
CA MET A 16 20.16 16.37 -7.36
C MET A 16 19.22 16.86 -8.46
N GLU A 17 19.19 18.17 -8.74
CA GLU A 17 18.45 18.73 -9.88
C GLU A 17 19.09 18.40 -11.24
N THR A 18 20.38 18.05 -11.26
CA THR A 18 21.06 17.68 -12.52
C THR A 18 20.47 16.41 -13.13
N ARG A 19 20.34 16.38 -14.47
CA ARG A 19 19.87 15.19 -15.20
C ARG A 19 20.73 13.96 -14.91
N ALA A 20 22.04 14.15 -14.77
CA ALA A 20 22.98 13.08 -14.45
C ALA A 20 22.68 12.44 -13.08
N ALA A 21 22.43 13.25 -12.03
CA ALA A 21 22.08 12.73 -10.71
C ALA A 21 20.76 11.96 -10.72
N ARG A 22 19.74 12.43 -11.46
CA ARG A 22 18.47 11.70 -11.62
C ARG A 22 18.63 10.36 -12.32
N ILE A 23 19.49 10.30 -13.34
CA ILE A 23 19.81 9.05 -14.04
C ILE A 23 20.54 8.08 -13.11
N LEU A 24 21.55 8.56 -12.36
CA LEU A 24 22.26 7.73 -11.38
C LEU A 24 21.34 7.22 -10.27
N ALA A 25 20.45 8.06 -9.74
CA ALA A 25 19.46 7.66 -8.75
C ALA A 25 18.47 6.63 -9.32
N THR A 26 18.05 6.79 -10.58
CA THR A 26 17.22 5.83 -11.30
C THR A 26 17.92 4.48 -11.42
N LEU A 27 19.19 4.47 -11.83
CA LEU A 27 19.98 3.24 -11.93
C LEU A 27 20.14 2.57 -10.56
N ALA A 28 20.45 3.33 -9.51
CA ALA A 28 20.58 2.81 -8.15
C ALA A 28 19.27 2.16 -7.65
N ILE A 29 18.11 2.81 -7.90
CA ILE A 29 16.79 2.27 -7.55
C ILE A 29 16.49 1.00 -8.33
N LEU A 30 16.75 0.97 -9.64
CA LEU A 30 16.54 -0.22 -10.45
C LEU A 30 17.45 -1.38 -10.03
N SER A 31 18.71 -1.11 -9.68
CA SER A 31 19.62 -2.11 -9.13
C SER A 31 19.13 -2.63 -7.78
N ALA A 32 18.71 -1.76 -6.86
CA ALA A 32 18.18 -2.17 -5.56
C ALA A 32 16.89 -2.99 -5.70
N LEU A 33 15.97 -2.57 -6.58
CA LEU A 33 14.76 -3.32 -6.91
C LEU A 33 15.10 -4.69 -7.50
N GLY A 34 16.08 -4.77 -8.40
CA GLY A 34 16.54 -6.04 -8.96
C GLY A 34 17.10 -6.99 -7.90
N LEU A 35 17.91 -6.48 -6.97
CA LEU A 35 18.48 -7.25 -5.86
C LEU A 35 17.42 -7.82 -4.91
N VAL A 36 16.31 -7.11 -4.71
CA VAL A 36 15.18 -7.58 -3.89
C VAL A 36 14.21 -8.47 -4.68
N ALA A 37 13.93 -8.11 -5.94
CA ALA A 37 13.00 -8.85 -6.81
C ALA A 37 13.50 -10.26 -7.11
N TRP A 38 14.80 -10.39 -7.38
CA TRP A 38 15.40 -11.64 -7.81
C TRP A 38 15.16 -12.81 -6.83
N PRO A 39 15.51 -12.71 -5.54
CA PRO A 39 15.26 -13.79 -4.59
C PRO A 39 13.75 -14.04 -4.41
N LEU A 40 12.92 -13.00 -4.35
CA LEU A 40 11.47 -13.13 -4.20
C LEU A 40 10.84 -13.91 -5.36
N LEU A 41 11.16 -13.55 -6.59
CA LEU A 41 10.62 -14.21 -7.78
C LEU A 41 11.15 -15.62 -7.91
N ASN A 42 12.46 -15.84 -7.71
CA ASN A 42 13.06 -17.17 -7.80
C ASN A 42 12.42 -18.13 -6.79
N THR A 43 12.25 -17.69 -5.54
CA THR A 43 11.55 -18.48 -4.51
C THR A 43 10.10 -18.72 -4.89
N ALA A 44 9.34 -17.71 -5.30
CA ALA A 44 7.93 -17.85 -5.68
C ALA A 44 7.73 -18.82 -6.85
N PHE A 45 8.54 -18.72 -7.91
CA PHE A 45 8.50 -19.63 -9.05
C PHE A 45 8.90 -21.06 -8.66
N SER A 46 9.93 -21.22 -7.81
CA SER A 46 10.35 -22.54 -7.35
C SER A 46 9.26 -23.26 -6.55
N LEU A 47 8.59 -22.55 -5.64
CA LEU A 47 7.49 -23.10 -4.83
C LEU A 47 6.26 -23.41 -5.70
N GLN A 48 5.97 -22.59 -6.70
CA GLN A 48 4.88 -22.87 -7.64
C GLN A 48 5.16 -24.09 -8.52
N ALA A 49 6.41 -24.29 -8.97
CA ALA A 49 6.82 -25.48 -9.71
C ALA A 49 6.68 -26.75 -8.85
N GLN A 50 7.11 -26.71 -7.59
CA GLN A 50 6.93 -27.82 -6.64
C GLN A 50 5.44 -28.10 -6.39
N ARG A 51 4.61 -27.05 -6.24
CA ARG A 51 3.16 -27.18 -6.09
C ARG A 51 2.51 -27.88 -7.28
N ALA A 52 2.89 -27.53 -8.50
CA ALA A 52 2.38 -28.17 -9.70
C ALA A 52 2.70 -29.68 -9.72
N GLY A 53 3.89 -30.05 -9.23
CA GLY A 53 4.27 -31.46 -9.04
C GLY A 53 3.40 -32.18 -8.00
N ILE A 54 3.12 -31.55 -6.86
CA ILE A 54 2.24 -32.10 -5.82
C ILE A 54 0.81 -32.24 -6.32
N LEU A 55 0.27 -31.24 -7.03
CA LEU A 55 -1.09 -31.30 -7.59
C LEU A 55 -1.23 -32.44 -8.60
N LYS A 56 -0.24 -32.65 -9.47
CA LYS A 56 -0.21 -33.78 -10.40
C LYS A 56 -0.16 -35.14 -9.68
N SER A 57 0.43 -35.20 -8.50
CA SER A 57 0.41 -36.38 -7.64
C SER A 57 -0.96 -36.58 -6.98
N LEU A 58 -1.57 -35.50 -6.48
CA LEU A 58 -2.89 -35.52 -5.84
C LEU A 58 -4.04 -35.78 -6.82
N GLU A 59 -3.90 -35.44 -8.09
CA GLU A 59 -4.85 -35.80 -9.15
C GLU A 59 -4.95 -37.31 -9.37
N LYS A 60 -3.85 -38.03 -9.11
CA LYS A 60 -3.78 -39.48 -9.23
C LYS A 60 -4.18 -40.21 -7.95
N CYS A 61 -4.53 -39.51 -6.87
CA CYS A 61 -4.92 -40.14 -5.62
C CYS A 61 -6.42 -40.47 -5.63
N SER A 62 -6.76 -41.76 -5.75
CA SER A 62 -8.10 -42.29 -5.52
C SER A 62 -8.12 -43.15 -4.26
N ALA A 63 -8.99 -42.82 -3.29
CA ALA A 63 -9.17 -43.64 -2.09
C ALA A 63 -9.83 -44.99 -2.42
N LYS A 64 -10.61 -45.05 -3.49
CA LYS A 64 -11.30 -46.25 -3.96
C LYS A 64 -10.34 -47.28 -4.57
N ASP A 65 -9.30 -46.80 -5.26
CA ASP A 65 -8.32 -47.65 -5.96
C ASP A 65 -7.11 -48.02 -5.08
N ARG A 66 -7.08 -47.56 -3.82
CA ARG A 66 -5.99 -47.77 -2.84
C ARG A 66 -4.61 -47.37 -3.38
N ASP A 67 -4.54 -46.24 -4.07
CA ASP A 67 -3.28 -45.76 -4.62
C ASP A 67 -2.22 -45.54 -3.52
N PRO A 68 -0.94 -45.88 -3.78
CA PRO A 68 0.12 -45.76 -2.78
C PRO A 68 0.29 -44.33 -2.24
N ALA A 69 0.04 -43.31 -3.08
CA ALA A 69 0.08 -41.90 -2.67
C ALA A 69 -1.12 -41.49 -1.79
N ALA A 70 -2.31 -42.07 -2.03
CA ALA A 70 -3.48 -41.85 -1.18
C ALA A 70 -3.30 -42.52 0.19
N MET A 71 -2.76 -43.74 0.21
CA MET A 71 -2.46 -44.46 1.44
C MET A 71 -1.36 -43.78 2.27
N GLN A 72 -0.31 -43.27 1.64
CA GLN A 72 0.75 -42.51 2.33
C GLN A 72 0.21 -41.20 2.93
N LEU A 73 -0.64 -40.48 2.19
CA LEU A 73 -1.28 -39.26 2.69
C LEU A 73 -2.20 -39.57 3.89
N MET A 74 -2.99 -40.65 3.82
CA MET A 74 -3.90 -41.05 4.91
C MET A 74 -3.15 -41.56 6.15
N GLN A 75 -2.03 -42.27 5.98
CA GLN A 75 -1.29 -42.89 7.09
C GLN A 75 -0.22 -41.99 7.70
N ARG A 76 0.43 -41.14 6.89
CA ARG A 76 1.61 -40.34 7.30
C ARG A 76 1.42 -38.84 7.11
N GLY A 77 0.37 -38.41 6.40
CA GLY A 77 0.18 -36.98 6.07
C GLY A 77 1.22 -36.44 5.10
N THR A 78 1.88 -37.32 4.34
CA THR A 78 2.97 -36.96 3.41
C THR A 78 2.69 -37.43 1.99
N VAL A 79 3.29 -36.75 1.01
CA VAL A 79 3.26 -37.12 -0.42
C VAL A 79 4.68 -37.11 -0.98
N THR A 80 5.10 -38.20 -1.60
CA THR A 80 6.39 -38.27 -2.32
C THR A 80 6.22 -37.85 -3.78
N VAL A 81 7.00 -36.86 -4.21
CA VAL A 81 7.06 -36.41 -5.61
C VAL A 81 8.51 -36.48 -6.08
N GLY A 82 8.82 -37.43 -6.97
CA GLY A 82 10.20 -37.77 -7.33
C GLY A 82 10.95 -38.37 -6.14
N ASP A 83 12.16 -37.88 -5.86
CA ASP A 83 13.02 -38.34 -4.75
C ASP A 83 12.78 -37.56 -3.43
N ARG A 84 11.72 -36.76 -3.33
CA ARG A 84 11.45 -35.90 -2.16
C ARG A 84 10.07 -36.14 -1.56
N GLU A 85 10.02 -36.21 -0.24
CA GLU A 85 8.81 -36.31 0.57
C GLU A 85 8.38 -34.92 1.05
N TYR A 86 7.10 -34.57 0.84
CA TYR A 86 6.49 -33.30 1.24
C TYR A 86 5.42 -33.57 2.30
N GLY A 87 5.38 -32.78 3.37
CA GLY A 87 4.44 -32.93 4.49
C GLY A 87 5.09 -33.35 5.82
N GLY A 88 4.27 -33.58 6.84
CA GLY A 88 4.72 -33.93 8.19
C GLY A 88 3.59 -33.92 9.23
N ALA A 89 3.91 -34.13 10.52
CA ALA A 89 2.94 -34.24 11.62
C ALA A 89 1.99 -33.03 11.77
N ARG A 90 2.34 -31.85 11.23
CA ARG A 90 1.49 -30.64 11.21
C ARG A 90 0.30 -30.73 10.23
N VAL A 91 0.36 -31.62 9.24
CA VAL A 91 -0.73 -31.84 8.26
C VAL A 91 -1.82 -32.77 8.83
N VAL A 92 -1.48 -33.56 9.85
CA VAL A 92 -2.32 -34.62 10.45
C VAL A 92 -3.47 -34.07 11.32
N GLY A 93 -3.47 -32.78 11.67
CA GLY A 93 -4.41 -32.21 12.64
C GLY A 93 -5.85 -31.93 12.17
N ARG A 94 -6.17 -32.03 10.87
CA ARG A 94 -7.53 -31.76 10.32
C ARG A 94 -7.88 -32.68 9.14
N ALA A 95 -7.72 -33.99 9.34
CA ALA A 95 -8.17 -35.01 8.38
C ALA A 95 -9.67 -35.31 8.51
N VAL A 96 -10.52 -34.30 8.31
CA VAL A 96 -11.97 -34.51 8.18
C VAL A 96 -12.33 -34.14 6.73
N ASP A 97 -12.78 -35.15 6.00
CA ASP A 97 -13.30 -35.13 4.62
C ASP A 97 -12.28 -34.77 3.50
N LEU A 98 -11.14 -35.48 3.48
CA LEU A 98 -10.16 -35.40 2.37
C LEU A 98 -10.66 -36.01 1.06
N PHE A 99 -11.64 -36.91 1.11
CA PHE A 99 -12.20 -37.58 -0.05
C PHE A 99 -13.71 -37.51 0.06
N ASP A 100 -14.37 -37.27 -1.08
CA ASP A 100 -15.82 -37.32 -1.19
C ASP A 100 -16.36 -38.76 -1.09
N ASP A 101 -17.69 -38.91 -1.09
CA ASP A 101 -18.35 -40.21 -1.09
C ASP A 101 -18.00 -41.09 -2.31
N ALA A 102 -17.45 -40.50 -3.38
CA ALA A 102 -16.96 -41.19 -4.56
C ALA A 102 -15.49 -41.64 -4.44
N GLY A 103 -14.81 -41.28 -3.35
CA GLY A 103 -13.40 -41.61 -3.08
C GLY A 103 -12.41 -40.70 -3.80
N VAL A 104 -12.87 -39.55 -4.33
CA VAL A 104 -12.07 -38.57 -5.06
C VAL A 104 -11.90 -37.32 -4.20
N MET A 105 -10.72 -36.71 -4.27
CA MET A 105 -10.46 -35.47 -3.54
C MET A 105 -11.02 -34.26 -4.31
N PRO A 106 -11.90 -33.44 -3.70
CA PRO A 106 -12.45 -32.23 -4.33
C PRO A 106 -11.36 -31.24 -4.76
N ALA A 107 -11.62 -30.46 -5.81
CA ALA A 107 -10.61 -29.59 -6.43
C ALA A 107 -10.12 -28.46 -5.50
N ASP A 108 -11.02 -27.92 -4.68
CA ASP A 108 -10.75 -26.94 -3.63
C ASP A 108 -9.88 -27.52 -2.50
N VAL A 109 -10.19 -28.75 -2.07
CA VAL A 109 -9.41 -29.48 -1.06
C VAL A 109 -7.99 -29.78 -1.58
N LYS A 110 -7.85 -30.22 -2.84
CA LYS A 110 -6.53 -30.41 -3.51
C LYS A 110 -5.70 -29.13 -3.48
N GLN A 111 -6.32 -27.99 -3.79
CA GLN A 111 -5.61 -26.71 -3.85
C GLN A 111 -5.11 -26.26 -2.48
N GLU A 112 -5.93 -26.34 -1.44
CA GLU A 112 -5.57 -25.94 -0.08
C GLU A 112 -4.54 -26.92 0.53
N LEU A 113 -4.72 -28.24 0.33
CA LEU A 113 -3.79 -29.25 0.81
C LEU A 113 -2.39 -29.11 0.18
N SER A 114 -2.32 -28.82 -1.12
CA SER A 114 -1.03 -28.62 -1.81
C SER A 114 -0.18 -27.52 -1.17
N TRP A 115 -0.80 -26.43 -0.70
CA TRP A 115 -0.11 -25.34 -0.02
C TRP A 115 0.30 -25.68 1.40
N ARG A 116 -0.47 -26.53 2.10
CA ARG A 116 -0.12 -27.00 3.45
C ARG A 116 1.07 -27.96 3.42
N LEU A 117 1.12 -28.85 2.44
CA LEU A 117 2.25 -29.77 2.22
C LEU A 117 3.56 -29.03 1.90
N LEU A 118 3.46 -27.83 1.32
CA LEU A 118 4.59 -26.93 1.04
C LEU A 118 4.98 -26.03 2.24
N GLY A 119 4.21 -26.04 3.32
CA GLY A 119 4.34 -25.09 4.43
C GLY A 119 5.74 -25.07 5.06
N ASP A 120 6.40 -26.23 5.14
CA ASP A 120 7.73 -26.35 5.73
C ASP A 120 8.86 -25.81 4.83
N GLN A 121 8.59 -25.55 3.55
CA GLN A 121 9.55 -24.97 2.60
C GLN A 121 9.40 -23.46 2.42
N VAL A 122 8.38 -22.85 3.04
CA VAL A 122 8.17 -21.40 2.93
C VAL A 122 9.18 -20.66 3.82
N PRO A 123 10.00 -19.76 3.25
CA PRO A 123 10.95 -19.00 4.05
C PRO A 123 10.26 -18.01 5.00
N LEU A 124 10.78 -17.87 6.22
CA LEU A 124 10.24 -16.98 7.25
C LEU A 124 10.26 -15.49 6.86
N TRP A 125 11.17 -15.09 5.95
CA TRP A 125 11.31 -13.71 5.49
C TRP A 125 10.28 -13.32 4.42
N MET A 126 9.57 -14.28 3.82
CA MET A 126 8.65 -14.04 2.72
C MET A 126 7.19 -14.10 3.21
N PRO A 127 6.43 -13.01 3.11
CA PRO A 127 5.00 -13.02 3.45
C PRO A 127 4.24 -14.09 2.69
N TYR A 128 3.39 -14.85 3.39
CA TYR A 128 2.65 -15.99 2.82
C TYR A 128 1.78 -15.63 1.61
N VAL A 129 1.27 -14.39 1.55
CA VAL A 129 0.49 -13.88 0.41
C VAL A 129 1.34 -13.82 -0.87
N LEU A 130 2.60 -13.41 -0.76
CA LEU A 130 3.52 -13.33 -1.90
C LEU A 130 3.94 -14.72 -2.40
N VAL A 131 3.94 -15.71 -1.51
CA VAL A 131 4.29 -17.10 -1.83
C VAL A 131 3.23 -17.73 -2.72
N ARG A 132 1.95 -17.39 -2.51
CA ARG A 132 0.82 -18.00 -3.22
C ARG A 132 0.74 -17.61 -4.70
N SER A 133 1.33 -16.49 -5.10
CA SER A 133 1.21 -15.99 -6.47
C SER A 133 2.40 -15.13 -6.90
N PRO A 134 3.24 -15.60 -7.84
CA PRO A 134 4.29 -14.78 -8.44
C PRO A 134 3.76 -13.55 -9.16
N ALA A 135 2.53 -13.60 -9.68
CA ALA A 135 1.87 -12.44 -10.28
C ALA A 135 1.72 -11.28 -9.28
N LEU A 136 1.40 -11.55 -8.00
CA LEU A 136 1.36 -10.51 -6.97
C LEU A 136 2.75 -9.97 -6.66
N VAL A 137 3.79 -10.82 -6.68
CA VAL A 137 5.19 -10.38 -6.52
C VAL A 137 5.56 -9.42 -7.65
N ILE A 138 5.29 -9.78 -8.91
CA ILE A 138 5.56 -8.92 -10.08
C ILE A 138 4.77 -7.61 -9.97
N ALA A 139 3.47 -7.68 -9.67
CA ALA A 139 2.62 -6.50 -9.55
C ALA A 139 3.13 -5.55 -8.45
N LEU A 140 3.48 -6.08 -7.28
CA LEU A 140 4.05 -5.30 -6.18
C LEU A 140 5.37 -4.66 -6.59
N MET A 141 6.28 -5.42 -7.22
CA MET A 141 7.57 -4.88 -7.68
C MET A 141 7.40 -3.80 -8.74
N LEU A 142 6.45 -3.95 -9.67
CA LEU A 142 6.16 -2.93 -10.68
C LEU A 142 5.59 -1.67 -10.05
N VAL A 143 4.62 -1.80 -9.14
CA VAL A 143 4.00 -0.66 -8.45
C VAL A 143 5.04 0.09 -7.60
N THR A 144 5.82 -0.63 -6.79
CA THR A 144 6.90 -0.04 -5.99
C THR A 144 7.98 0.57 -6.88
N GLY A 145 8.34 -0.08 -7.99
CA GLY A 145 9.32 0.43 -8.93
C GLY A 145 8.89 1.71 -9.63
N ILE A 146 7.67 1.74 -10.18
CA ILE A 146 7.07 2.93 -10.78
C ILE A 146 7.00 4.06 -9.75
N GLY A 147 6.56 3.77 -8.52
CA GLY A 147 6.51 4.74 -7.43
C GLY A 147 7.89 5.33 -7.09
N ALA A 148 8.90 4.48 -6.92
CA ALA A 148 10.27 4.90 -6.61
C ALA A 148 10.89 5.74 -7.73
N LEU A 149 10.67 5.36 -8.99
CA LEU A 149 11.11 6.15 -10.14
C LEU A 149 10.40 7.50 -10.18
N ALA A 150 9.08 7.52 -9.97
CA ALA A 150 8.31 8.75 -9.93
C ALA A 150 8.81 9.70 -8.82
N VAL A 151 9.20 9.21 -7.64
CA VAL A 151 9.83 10.02 -6.57
C VAL A 151 11.09 10.76 -7.05
N VAL A 152 11.94 10.11 -7.86
CA VAL A 152 13.13 10.75 -8.44
C VAL A 152 12.75 11.85 -9.41
N TRP A 153 11.86 11.56 -10.34
CA TRP A 153 11.52 12.47 -11.45
C TRP A 153 10.64 13.64 -11.02
N ILE A 154 9.85 13.46 -9.96
CA ILE A 154 9.00 14.48 -9.36
C ILE A 154 9.80 15.40 -8.40
N GLY A 155 11.04 15.05 -8.06
CA GLY A 155 11.90 15.85 -7.18
C GLY A 155 11.67 15.62 -5.69
N LEU A 156 11.04 14.50 -5.33
CA LEU A 156 10.76 14.10 -3.94
C LEU A 156 11.93 13.35 -3.27
N LEU A 157 12.99 13.05 -4.01
CA LEU A 157 14.09 12.23 -3.50
C LEU A 157 14.80 12.86 -2.28
N LEU A 158 15.11 14.16 -2.33
CA LEU A 158 15.75 14.85 -1.20
C LEU A 158 14.81 14.95 0.02
N PRO A 159 13.55 15.42 -0.12
CA PRO A 159 12.57 15.35 0.97
C PRO A 159 12.41 13.96 1.57
N ALA A 160 12.39 12.91 0.74
CA ALA A 160 12.27 11.53 1.20
C ALA A 160 13.49 11.10 2.04
N LEU A 161 14.70 11.50 1.67
CA LEU A 161 15.91 11.21 2.44
C LEU A 161 15.96 11.99 3.76
N GLU A 162 15.57 13.26 3.75
CA GLU A 162 15.55 14.10 4.96
C GLU A 162 14.50 13.63 5.97
N VAL A 163 13.27 13.40 5.50
CA VAL A 163 12.20 12.85 6.32
C VAL A 163 12.59 11.45 6.80
N GLY A 164 13.09 10.60 5.91
CA GLY A 164 13.52 9.24 6.25
C GLY A 164 14.63 9.21 7.30
N GLY A 165 15.61 10.11 7.21
CA GLY A 165 16.68 10.23 8.20
C GLY A 165 16.17 10.72 9.57
N ALA A 166 15.36 11.77 9.59
CA ALA A 166 14.78 12.31 10.82
C ALA A 166 13.85 11.29 11.51
N VAL A 167 13.05 10.59 10.71
CA VAL A 167 12.12 9.55 11.17
C VAL A 167 12.86 8.32 11.65
N GLY A 168 13.92 7.91 10.95
CA GLY A 168 14.79 6.81 11.39
C GLY A 168 15.44 7.10 12.74
N ALA A 169 15.92 8.33 12.95
CA ALA A 169 16.47 8.76 14.24
C ALA A 169 15.39 8.78 15.35
N GLY A 170 14.20 9.32 15.06
CA GLY A 170 13.08 9.33 16.01
C GLY A 170 12.58 7.92 16.34
N ALA A 171 12.49 7.04 15.35
CA ALA A 171 12.12 5.64 15.51
C ALA A 171 13.15 4.88 16.35
N ALA A 172 14.45 5.08 16.11
CA ALA A 172 15.52 4.49 16.90
C ALA A 172 15.47 4.96 18.37
N PHE A 173 15.16 6.24 18.59
CA PHE A 173 14.97 6.78 19.94
C PHE A 173 13.75 6.18 20.65
N CYS A 174 12.60 6.10 19.98
CA CYS A 174 11.40 5.46 20.53
C CYS A 174 11.63 3.98 20.83
N TRP A 175 12.38 3.27 19.97
CA TRP A 175 12.77 1.89 20.18
C TRP A 175 13.67 1.74 21.41
N TRP A 176 14.65 2.64 21.57
CA TRP A 176 15.53 2.65 22.74
C TRP A 176 14.79 2.89 24.06
N MET A 177 13.69 3.67 24.02
CA MET A 177 12.79 3.87 25.16
C MET A 177 11.75 2.76 25.36
N ASP A 178 11.87 1.64 24.63
CA ASP A 178 10.94 0.50 24.70
C ASP A 178 9.48 0.87 24.38
N TRP A 179 9.29 1.84 23.46
CA TRP A 179 7.99 2.32 23.01
C TRP A 179 7.68 1.90 21.56
N PRO A 180 7.27 0.64 21.33
CA PRO A 180 7.07 0.10 19.98
C PRO A 180 5.90 0.77 19.25
N ILE A 181 4.84 1.14 19.97
CA ILE A 181 3.67 1.84 19.39
C ILE A 181 4.09 3.21 18.86
N GLY A 182 4.88 3.97 19.63
CA GLY A 182 5.41 5.26 19.20
C GLY A 182 6.30 5.13 17.97
N THR A 183 7.11 4.07 17.90
CA THR A 183 7.97 3.77 16.73
C THR A 183 7.13 3.49 15.48
N GLN A 184 6.12 2.62 15.58
CA GLN A 184 5.23 2.26 14.48
C GLN A 184 4.41 3.46 14.00
N TRP A 185 3.91 4.28 14.94
CA TRP A 185 3.16 5.47 14.63
C TRP A 185 4.01 6.49 13.86
N LEU A 186 5.23 6.77 14.34
CA LEU A 186 6.12 7.75 13.73
C LEU A 186 6.51 7.35 12.30
N ILE A 187 6.85 6.07 12.08
CA ILE A 187 7.13 5.53 10.74
C ILE A 187 5.89 5.61 9.84
N SER A 188 4.72 5.21 10.35
CA SER A 188 3.48 5.20 9.56
C SER A 188 3.03 6.60 9.18
N SER A 189 3.16 7.58 10.08
CA SER A 189 2.85 8.98 9.80
C SER A 189 3.82 9.61 8.80
N ALA A 190 5.10 9.27 8.88
CA ALA A 190 6.08 9.71 7.88
C ALA A 190 5.78 9.15 6.48
N LEU A 191 5.49 7.85 6.39
CA LEU A 191 5.09 7.21 5.13
C LEU A 191 3.79 7.82 4.58
N SER A 192 2.84 8.13 5.45
CA SER A 192 1.58 8.80 5.08
C SER A 192 1.84 10.20 4.51
N LEU A 193 2.72 10.99 5.13
CA LEU A 193 3.11 12.30 4.60
C LEU A 193 3.82 12.20 3.25
N LEU A 194 4.72 11.22 3.09
CA LEU A 194 5.37 10.96 1.80
C LEU A 194 4.37 10.52 0.72
N LEU A 195 3.34 9.74 1.09
CA LEU A 195 2.24 9.37 0.20
C LEU A 195 1.47 10.61 -0.26
N PHE A 196 1.04 11.49 0.64
CA PHE A 196 0.37 12.74 0.24
C PHE A 196 1.27 13.61 -0.62
N ALA A 197 2.55 13.71 -0.26
CA ALA A 197 3.54 14.44 -1.04
C ALA A 197 3.70 13.89 -2.45
N PHE A 198 3.71 12.57 -2.59
CA PHE A 198 3.70 11.89 -3.87
C PHE A 198 2.44 12.23 -4.68
N LEU A 199 1.25 12.11 -4.06
CA LEU A 199 -0.03 12.32 -4.72
C LEU A 199 -0.22 13.76 -5.23
N TRP A 200 0.05 14.78 -4.41
CA TRP A 200 -0.15 16.16 -4.86
C TRP A 200 0.90 16.60 -5.88
N ASN A 201 2.13 16.08 -5.82
CA ASN A 201 3.13 16.40 -6.82
C ASN A 201 2.84 15.65 -8.13
N GLY A 202 2.31 14.43 -8.06
CA GLY A 202 1.77 13.71 -9.22
C GLY A 202 0.60 14.48 -9.87
N ALA A 203 -0.35 14.96 -9.06
CA ALA A 203 -1.44 15.81 -9.55
C ALA A 203 -0.93 17.07 -10.25
N ARG A 204 0.10 17.73 -9.69
CA ARG A 204 0.75 18.88 -10.33
C ARG A 204 1.47 18.54 -11.64
N ALA A 205 2.13 17.39 -11.70
CA ALA A 205 2.75 16.92 -12.94
C ALA A 205 1.70 16.67 -14.04
N LEU A 206 0.56 16.08 -13.69
CA LEU A 206 -0.58 15.90 -14.59
C LEU A 206 -1.20 17.23 -15.05
N LEU A 207 -1.14 18.28 -14.23
CA LEU A 207 -1.56 19.64 -14.60
C LEU A 207 -0.48 20.43 -15.37
N GLY A 208 0.60 19.78 -15.82
CA GLY A 208 1.68 20.44 -16.57
C GLY A 208 1.37 20.73 -18.04
N PHE A 209 0.20 20.36 -18.56
CA PHE A 209 -0.14 20.51 -19.98
C PHE A 209 -0.36 21.98 -20.40
N ARG A 210 0.00 22.30 -21.65
CA ARG A 210 -0.17 23.63 -22.26
C ARG A 210 -1.62 23.85 -22.72
N SER A 211 -2.50 24.20 -21.79
CA SER A 211 -3.78 24.86 -22.13
C SER A 211 -4.05 26.03 -21.18
N GLY A 212 -4.84 27.02 -21.62
CA GLY A 212 -5.10 28.23 -20.84
C GLY A 212 -5.68 27.93 -19.45
N SER A 213 -6.72 27.10 -19.38
CA SER A 213 -7.36 26.71 -18.12
C SER A 213 -6.47 25.80 -17.26
N ILE A 214 -5.69 24.90 -17.88
CA ILE A 214 -4.76 24.03 -17.16
C ILE A 214 -3.60 24.83 -16.56
N ALA A 215 -3.15 25.91 -17.22
CA ALA A 215 -2.16 26.81 -16.65
C ALA A 215 -2.66 27.50 -15.37
N VAL A 216 -3.93 27.91 -15.34
CA VAL A 216 -4.57 28.45 -14.12
C VAL A 216 -4.71 27.36 -13.05
N ALA A 217 -5.08 26.13 -13.43
CA ALA A 217 -5.15 24.99 -12.51
C ALA A 217 -3.79 24.64 -11.90
N SER A 218 -2.73 24.62 -12.71
CA SER A 218 -1.35 24.37 -12.29
C SER A 218 -0.87 25.45 -11.32
N ASN A 219 -1.19 26.73 -11.60
CA ASN A 219 -0.86 27.84 -10.70
C ASN A 219 -1.61 27.74 -9.37
N THR A 220 -2.90 27.39 -9.41
CA THR A 220 -3.72 27.18 -8.20
C THR A 220 -3.18 26.01 -7.37
N ALA A 221 -2.76 24.92 -8.02
CA ALA A 221 -2.13 23.80 -7.35
C ALA A 221 -0.77 24.16 -6.71
N LEU A 222 0.02 25.00 -7.40
CA LEU A 222 1.27 25.56 -6.87
C LEU A 222 1.02 26.45 -5.65
N GLU A 223 0.01 27.31 -5.72
CA GLU A 223 -0.41 28.18 -4.63
C GLU A 223 -0.76 27.37 -3.38
N GLY A 224 -1.58 26.32 -3.51
CA GLY A 224 -2.01 25.48 -2.38
C GLY A 224 -0.86 24.76 -1.68
N VAL A 225 0.20 24.41 -2.41
CA VAL A 225 1.41 23.81 -1.83
C VAL A 225 2.32 24.88 -1.22
N ARG A 226 2.51 26.02 -1.88
CA ARG A 226 3.40 27.11 -1.43
C ARG A 226 2.91 27.81 -0.17
N THR A 227 1.59 27.98 -0.07
CA THR A 227 0.92 28.53 1.12
C THR A 227 0.82 27.53 2.26
N LEU A 228 1.30 26.30 2.06
CA LEU A 228 1.17 25.18 2.99
C LEU A 228 -0.28 24.82 3.35
N ALA A 229 -1.26 25.30 2.59
CA ALA A 229 -2.66 24.96 2.81
C ALA A 229 -2.87 23.46 2.66
N LEU A 230 -2.45 22.87 1.53
CA LEU A 230 -2.64 21.44 1.28
C LEU A 230 -1.86 20.55 2.28
N PRO A 231 -0.53 20.75 2.51
CA PRO A 231 0.17 20.04 3.58
C PRO A 231 -0.46 20.19 4.96
N GLY A 232 -1.00 21.37 5.27
CA GLY A 232 -1.68 21.65 6.54
C GLY A 232 -2.93 20.79 6.76
N PHE A 233 -3.70 20.50 5.72
CA PHE A 233 -4.84 19.58 5.79
C PHE A 233 -4.45 18.09 5.65
N ALA A 234 -3.33 17.79 4.97
CA ALA A 234 -2.82 16.42 4.87
C ALA A 234 -2.18 15.91 6.17
N LEU A 235 -1.50 16.79 6.91
CA LEU A 235 -0.82 16.48 8.17
C LEU A 235 -1.73 15.81 9.21
N PRO A 236 -2.91 16.36 9.57
CA PRO A 236 -3.79 15.71 10.54
C PRO A 236 -4.26 14.34 10.05
N ILE A 237 -4.55 14.16 8.76
CA ILE A 237 -4.92 12.85 8.21
C ILE A 237 -3.76 11.85 8.38
N ALA A 238 -2.55 12.26 8.01
CA ALA A 238 -1.33 11.45 8.10
C ALA A 238 -0.94 11.09 9.55
N MET A 239 -1.38 11.87 10.53
CA MET A 239 -1.12 11.59 11.95
C MET A 239 -2.24 10.78 12.60
N ILE A 240 -3.50 11.15 12.35
CA ILE A 240 -4.69 10.57 12.99
C ILE A 240 -4.97 9.17 12.46
N VAL A 241 -4.95 8.94 11.14
CA VAL A 241 -5.37 7.64 10.58
C VAL A 241 -4.44 6.51 11.03
N PRO A 242 -3.10 6.63 10.96
CA PRO A 242 -2.22 5.62 11.53
C PRO A 242 -2.37 5.47 13.05
N PHE A 243 -2.61 6.57 13.76
CA PHE A 243 -2.85 6.52 15.20
C PHE A 243 -4.08 5.68 15.54
N LEU A 244 -5.21 5.89 14.86
CA LEU A 244 -6.44 5.11 15.04
C LEU A 244 -6.25 3.63 14.75
N ALA A 245 -5.45 3.28 13.72
CA ALA A 245 -5.15 1.89 13.41
C ALA A 245 -4.28 1.21 14.50
N LEU A 246 -3.41 1.98 15.14
CA LEU A 246 -2.47 1.49 16.17
C LEU A 246 -3.02 1.56 17.59
N SER A 247 -4.09 2.33 17.84
CA SER A 247 -4.65 2.57 19.18
C SER A 247 -5.56 1.47 19.70
N ARG A 248 -5.73 0.36 18.96
CA ARG A 248 -6.56 -0.79 19.40
C ARG A 248 -6.09 -1.33 20.75
N GLU A 249 -7.01 -1.50 21.68
CA GLU A 249 -6.70 -2.10 22.99
C GLU A 249 -6.57 -3.63 22.90
N ARG A 250 -5.71 -4.21 23.76
CA ARG A 250 -5.54 -5.66 23.85
C ARG A 250 -6.80 -6.28 24.49
N GLY A 251 -7.69 -6.82 23.66
CA GLY A 251 -8.90 -7.52 24.11
C GLY A 251 -10.15 -7.17 23.32
N GLU A 252 -10.13 -6.04 22.58
CA GLU A 252 -11.25 -5.67 21.71
C GLU A 252 -11.40 -6.65 20.55
N ALA A 253 -12.64 -7.08 20.28
CA ALA A 253 -12.96 -7.93 19.14
C ALA A 253 -12.68 -7.19 17.82
N LEU A 254 -12.10 -7.88 16.82
CA LEU A 254 -11.82 -7.25 15.53
C LEU A 254 -13.10 -6.79 14.82
N LEU A 255 -14.22 -7.51 15.05
CA LEU A 255 -15.53 -7.16 14.51
C LEU A 255 -15.98 -5.75 14.92
N GLN A 256 -15.54 -5.24 16.08
CA GLN A 256 -15.86 -3.88 16.53
C GLN A 256 -14.78 -2.88 16.12
N ALA A 257 -13.51 -3.28 16.21
CA ALA A 257 -12.38 -2.39 15.93
C ALA A 257 -12.30 -1.95 14.47
N ILE A 258 -12.53 -2.85 13.50
CA ILE A 258 -12.41 -2.52 12.07
C ILE A 258 -13.48 -1.53 11.60
N PRO A 259 -14.79 -1.74 11.86
CA PRO A 259 -15.81 -0.75 11.49
C PRO A 259 -15.63 0.58 12.20
N GLY A 260 -15.25 0.58 13.49
CA GLY A 260 -14.95 1.81 14.23
C GLY A 260 -13.79 2.58 13.60
N PHE A 261 -12.67 1.91 13.29
CA PHE A 261 -11.56 2.52 12.57
C PHE A 261 -11.97 3.10 11.22
N LEU A 262 -12.76 2.35 10.43
CA LEU A 262 -13.23 2.81 9.12
C LEU A 262 -14.11 4.05 9.24
N ASP A 263 -15.02 4.10 10.21
CA ASP A 263 -15.93 5.22 10.41
C ASP A 263 -15.19 6.51 10.85
N TRP A 264 -14.36 6.41 11.90
CA TRP A 264 -13.58 7.55 12.40
C TRP A 264 -12.54 8.03 11.39
N GLY A 265 -11.83 7.10 10.75
CA GLY A 265 -10.81 7.42 9.76
C GLY A 265 -11.40 8.00 8.46
N HIS A 266 -12.54 7.47 8.00
CA HIS A 266 -13.28 8.03 6.87
C HIS A 266 -13.78 9.44 7.18
N THR A 267 -14.41 9.63 8.34
CA THR A 267 -14.89 10.93 8.78
C THR A 267 -13.75 11.94 8.84
N ALA A 268 -12.63 11.62 9.49
CA ALA A 268 -11.47 12.51 9.56
C ALA A 268 -10.94 12.89 8.16
N SER A 269 -10.75 11.90 7.28
CA SER A 269 -10.23 12.12 5.93
C SER A 269 -11.17 12.96 5.07
N TYR A 270 -12.47 12.63 5.12
CA TYR A 270 -13.51 13.33 4.37
C TYR A 270 -13.67 14.78 4.84
N THR A 271 -13.76 15.01 6.16
CA THR A 271 -13.88 16.36 6.73
C THR A 271 -12.69 17.22 6.36
N MET A 272 -11.45 16.70 6.45
CA MET A 272 -10.26 17.47 6.06
C MET A 272 -10.23 17.79 4.57
N ALA A 273 -10.62 16.85 3.70
CA ALA A 273 -10.71 17.09 2.26
C ALA A 273 -11.81 18.12 1.92
N ALA A 274 -12.97 18.03 2.54
CA ALA A 274 -14.08 18.97 2.33
C ALA A 274 -13.73 20.38 2.81
N LEU A 275 -13.15 20.51 4.01
CA LEU A 275 -12.68 21.80 4.54
C LEU A 275 -11.60 22.39 3.64
N PHE A 276 -10.65 21.59 3.15
CA PHE A 276 -9.66 22.05 2.19
C PHE A 276 -10.32 22.63 0.94
N VAL A 277 -11.21 21.87 0.27
CA VAL A 277 -11.84 22.32 -0.98
C VAL A 277 -12.63 23.62 -0.79
N ILE A 278 -13.38 23.74 0.31
CA ILE A 278 -14.18 24.93 0.61
C ILE A 278 -13.28 26.12 0.97
N VAL A 279 -12.43 25.97 1.99
CA VAL A 279 -11.63 27.07 2.53
C VAL A 279 -10.59 27.52 1.51
N PHE A 280 -9.82 26.60 0.93
CA PHE A 280 -8.79 26.94 -0.05
C PHE A 280 -9.41 27.42 -1.38
N GLY A 281 -10.49 26.80 -1.84
CA GLY A 281 -11.20 27.24 -3.04
C GLY A 281 -11.72 28.67 -2.93
N CYS A 282 -12.36 29.00 -1.81
CA CYS A 282 -12.82 30.37 -1.53
C CYS A 282 -11.64 31.34 -1.33
N ALA A 283 -10.64 30.98 -0.53
CA ALA A 283 -9.51 31.84 -0.21
C ALA A 283 -8.67 32.17 -1.46
N SER A 284 -8.31 31.17 -2.26
CA SER A 284 -7.50 31.36 -3.48
C SER A 284 -8.22 32.21 -4.53
N THR A 285 -9.54 32.21 -4.52
CA THR A 285 -10.36 33.05 -5.41
C THR A 285 -10.49 34.48 -4.86
N ALA A 286 -10.80 34.60 -3.56
CA ALA A 286 -11.01 35.88 -2.91
C ALA A 286 -9.72 36.73 -2.86
N PHE A 287 -8.56 36.11 -2.60
CA PHE A 287 -7.29 36.82 -2.57
C PHE A 287 -6.87 37.33 -3.96
N GLU A 288 -7.06 36.54 -5.03
CA GLU A 288 -6.78 37.01 -6.39
C GLU A 288 -7.67 38.20 -6.80
N ILE A 289 -8.95 38.19 -6.39
CA ILE A 289 -9.89 39.29 -6.65
C ILE A 289 -9.49 40.54 -5.84
N ARG A 290 -9.22 40.37 -4.54
CA ARG A 290 -8.83 41.46 -3.63
C ARG A 290 -7.57 42.16 -4.11
N ASP A 291 -6.55 41.39 -4.50
CA ASP A 291 -5.23 41.91 -4.87
C ASP A 291 -5.20 42.40 -6.34
N ARG A 292 -6.37 42.45 -6.99
CA ARG A 292 -6.59 42.84 -8.39
C ARG A 292 -5.74 42.08 -9.42
N GLN A 293 -5.20 40.92 -9.03
CA GLN A 293 -4.36 40.11 -9.92
C GLN A 293 -5.18 39.56 -11.08
N VAL A 294 -6.47 39.27 -10.88
CA VAL A 294 -7.40 38.87 -11.96
C VAL A 294 -7.40 39.89 -13.10
N TRP A 295 -7.42 41.19 -12.80
CA TRP A 295 -7.45 42.27 -13.81
C TRP A 295 -6.16 42.39 -14.60
N SER A 296 -5.02 41.96 -14.03
CA SER A 296 -3.75 41.86 -14.76
C SER A 296 -3.64 40.60 -15.63
N VAL A 297 -4.40 39.54 -15.29
CA VAL A 297 -4.47 38.29 -16.07
C VAL A 297 -5.47 38.40 -17.23
N VAL A 298 -6.44 39.32 -17.16
CA VAL A 298 -7.42 39.61 -18.25
C VAL A 298 -6.75 40.13 -19.54
N THR A 299 -5.49 40.56 -19.51
CA THR A 299 -4.72 40.88 -20.73
C THR A 299 -4.14 39.64 -21.42
N LYS A 300 -4.19 38.45 -20.79
CA LYS A 300 -3.83 37.17 -21.39
C LYS A 300 -5.07 36.57 -22.10
N PRO A 301 -4.90 35.79 -23.18
CA PRO A 301 -6.01 35.23 -23.96
C PRO A 301 -6.70 34.06 -23.22
N ILE A 302 -7.28 34.33 -22.04
CA ILE A 302 -8.00 33.35 -21.23
C ILE A 302 -9.38 33.93 -20.95
N SER A 303 -10.43 33.21 -21.34
CA SER A 303 -11.81 33.62 -21.05
C SER A 303 -12.09 33.53 -19.54
N HIS A 304 -13.06 34.30 -19.04
CA HIS A 304 -13.47 34.25 -17.63
C HIS A 304 -13.89 32.82 -17.21
N GLY A 305 -14.59 32.09 -18.09
CA GLY A 305 -14.95 30.70 -17.85
C GLY A 305 -13.74 29.75 -17.77
N GLY A 306 -12.70 30.01 -18.58
CA GLY A 306 -11.44 29.26 -18.53
C GLY A 306 -10.67 29.46 -17.22
N TRP A 307 -10.68 30.69 -16.68
CA TRP A 307 -10.10 30.97 -15.36
C TRP A 307 -10.84 30.26 -14.23
N LEU A 308 -12.18 30.34 -14.21
CA LEU A 308 -13.00 29.67 -13.18
C LEU A 308 -12.84 28.15 -13.24
N LEU A 309 -12.87 27.59 -14.45
CA LEU A 309 -12.65 26.15 -14.67
C LEU A 309 -11.24 25.74 -14.23
N GLY A 310 -10.23 26.57 -14.46
CA GLY A 310 -8.88 26.34 -13.97
C GLY A 310 -8.80 26.30 -12.44
N LYS A 311 -9.39 27.28 -11.74
CA LYS A 311 -9.45 27.31 -10.27
C LYS A 311 -10.18 26.09 -9.71
N TRP A 312 -11.29 25.70 -10.32
CA TRP A 312 -12.05 24.51 -9.96
C TRP A 312 -11.24 23.23 -10.15
N ILE A 313 -10.63 23.01 -11.33
CA ILE A 313 -9.78 21.84 -11.61
C ILE A 313 -8.58 21.79 -10.65
N GLY A 314 -7.88 22.91 -10.44
CA GLY A 314 -6.72 22.96 -9.56
C GLY A 314 -7.07 22.60 -8.11
N THR A 315 -8.15 23.17 -7.60
CA THR A 315 -8.64 22.89 -6.24
C THR A 315 -9.11 21.44 -6.11
N LEU A 316 -9.86 20.93 -7.09
CA LEU A 316 -10.31 19.54 -7.11
C LEU A 316 -9.16 18.54 -7.22
N ALA A 317 -8.15 18.81 -8.04
CA ALA A 317 -6.99 17.92 -8.17
C ALA A 317 -6.25 17.78 -6.84
N LEU A 318 -6.09 18.88 -6.10
CA LEU A 318 -5.51 18.85 -4.76
C LEU A 318 -6.44 18.17 -3.73
N GLY A 319 -7.74 18.46 -3.76
CA GLY A 319 -8.71 17.80 -2.89
C GLY A 319 -8.79 16.29 -3.13
N LEU A 320 -8.72 15.86 -4.39
CA LEU A 320 -8.68 14.45 -4.78
C LEU A 320 -7.43 13.76 -4.25
N SER A 321 -6.28 14.46 -4.18
CA SER A 321 -5.07 13.90 -3.56
C SER A 321 -5.27 13.60 -2.07
N LEU A 322 -6.07 14.39 -1.35
CA LEU A 322 -6.43 14.12 0.04
C LEU A 322 -7.36 12.91 0.16
N VAL A 323 -8.39 12.83 -0.70
CA VAL A 323 -9.34 11.71 -0.70
C VAL A 323 -8.66 10.40 -1.06
N VAL A 324 -7.84 10.38 -2.12
CA VAL A 324 -7.10 9.19 -2.54
C VAL A 324 -6.09 8.79 -1.47
N GLY A 325 -5.35 9.74 -0.91
CA GLY A 325 -4.40 9.45 0.17
C GLY A 325 -5.09 8.89 1.41
N GLY A 326 -6.18 9.53 1.88
CA GLY A 326 -7.00 9.03 2.99
C GLY A 326 -7.57 7.64 2.73
N GLY A 327 -8.11 7.39 1.53
CA GLY A 327 -8.61 6.07 1.12
C GLY A 327 -7.54 4.99 1.11
N LEU A 328 -6.33 5.28 0.62
CA LEU A 328 -5.20 4.37 0.66
C LEU A 328 -4.75 4.06 2.10
N LEU A 329 -4.76 5.07 2.98
CA LEU A 329 -4.45 4.87 4.40
C LEU A 329 -5.52 4.04 5.11
N LEU A 330 -6.80 4.22 4.79
CA LEU A 330 -7.88 3.38 5.31
C LEU A 330 -7.75 1.93 4.84
N ALA A 331 -7.42 1.70 3.57
CA ALA A 331 -7.17 0.37 3.06
C ALA A 331 -5.95 -0.29 3.76
N ALA A 332 -4.86 0.47 3.94
CA ALA A 332 -3.67 0.00 4.63
C ALA A 332 -3.94 -0.29 6.13
N GLY A 333 -4.63 0.61 6.83
CA GLY A 333 -5.00 0.44 8.25
C GLY A 333 -5.96 -0.73 8.46
N THR A 334 -6.93 -0.93 7.56
CA THR A 334 -7.82 -2.09 7.58
C THR A 334 -7.04 -3.39 7.37
N SER A 335 -6.12 -3.40 6.40
CA SER A 335 -5.24 -4.55 6.14
C SER A 335 -4.35 -4.87 7.34
N TYR A 336 -3.85 -3.83 8.01
CA TYR A 336 -3.07 -3.96 9.24
C TYR A 336 -3.92 -4.55 10.37
N LEU A 337 -5.10 -4.01 10.65
CA LEU A 337 -6.01 -4.55 11.68
C LEU A 337 -6.44 -5.99 11.39
N ALA A 338 -6.75 -6.30 10.13
CA ALA A 338 -7.10 -7.66 9.69
C ALA A 338 -5.95 -8.67 9.85
N SER A 339 -4.69 -8.22 9.87
CA SER A 339 -3.53 -9.08 10.09
C SER A 339 -3.28 -9.41 11.57
N GLN A 340 -3.97 -8.73 12.49
CA GLN A 340 -3.80 -8.96 13.92
C GLN A 340 -4.51 -10.23 14.38
N LYS A 341 -4.02 -10.82 15.48
CA LYS A 341 -4.58 -12.05 16.03
C LYS A 341 -6.03 -11.83 16.49
N PRO A 342 -7.00 -12.67 16.05
CA PRO A 342 -8.35 -12.67 16.58
C PRO A 342 -8.42 -13.05 18.04
N THR A 343 -9.44 -12.53 18.74
CA THR A 343 -9.67 -12.85 20.16
C THR A 343 -10.17 -14.29 20.31
N ASP A 344 -11.03 -14.75 19.39
CA ASP A 344 -11.59 -16.10 19.36
C ASP A 344 -11.81 -16.58 17.91
N GLU A 345 -11.99 -17.89 17.69
CA GLU A 345 -12.33 -18.47 16.39
C GLU A 345 -13.64 -17.92 15.82
N ARG A 346 -14.59 -17.56 16.69
CA ARG A 346 -15.85 -16.93 16.29
C ARG A 346 -15.63 -15.53 15.72
N ASP A 347 -14.82 -14.70 16.39
CA ASP A 347 -14.44 -13.35 15.91
C ASP A 347 -13.73 -13.44 14.55
N ALA A 348 -12.87 -14.44 14.36
CA ALA A 348 -12.21 -14.69 13.07
C ALA A 348 -13.20 -15.02 11.93
N ARG A 349 -14.24 -15.82 12.22
CA ARG A 349 -15.29 -16.16 11.25
C ARG A 349 -16.17 -14.94 10.97
N ASP A 350 -16.64 -14.25 12.02
CA ASP A 350 -17.52 -13.10 11.90
C ASP A 350 -16.87 -11.95 11.11
N VAL A 351 -15.57 -11.69 11.31
CA VAL A 351 -14.81 -10.71 10.50
C VAL A 351 -14.72 -11.13 9.04
N ARG A 352 -14.45 -12.41 8.76
CA ARG A 352 -14.36 -12.94 7.39
C ARG A 352 -15.72 -12.87 6.67
N ASP A 353 -16.79 -13.17 7.39
CA ASP A 353 -18.13 -13.35 6.84
C ASP A 353 -18.98 -12.06 6.87
N THR A 354 -18.58 -11.04 7.64
CA THR A 354 -19.32 -9.78 7.78
C THR A 354 -18.53 -8.57 7.27
N VAL A 355 -17.23 -8.49 7.57
CA VAL A 355 -16.43 -7.27 7.36
C VAL A 355 -15.52 -7.38 6.13
N LEU A 356 -14.87 -8.54 5.94
CA LEU A 356 -13.95 -8.81 4.84
C LEU A 356 -14.60 -9.62 3.72
N VAL A 357 -15.92 -9.47 3.55
CA VAL A 357 -16.64 -9.97 2.37
C VAL A 357 -16.34 -9.06 1.19
N GLY A 358 -15.07 -9.02 0.79
CA GLY A 358 -14.74 -8.67 -0.58
C GLY A 358 -15.48 -9.68 -1.44
N ARG A 359 -16.53 -9.23 -2.14
CA ARG A 359 -17.33 -10.08 -3.04
C ARG A 359 -16.37 -10.95 -3.83
N VAL A 360 -16.26 -12.22 -3.45
CA VAL A 360 -15.73 -13.25 -4.33
C VAL A 360 -16.74 -13.22 -5.46
N GLY A 361 -16.35 -12.62 -6.58
CA GLY A 361 -17.20 -12.57 -7.76
C GLY A 361 -17.46 -14.01 -8.15
N PHE A 362 -18.61 -14.55 -7.74
CA PHE A 362 -19.13 -15.78 -8.29
C PHE A 362 -19.24 -15.51 -9.79
N ARG A 363 -18.36 -16.14 -10.57
CA ARG A 363 -18.61 -16.33 -11.99
C ARG A 363 -19.79 -17.30 -12.02
N PRO A 364 -20.97 -16.90 -12.51
CA PRO A 364 -22.01 -17.88 -12.79
C PRO A 364 -21.44 -18.86 -13.82
N GLU A 365 -21.64 -20.16 -13.58
CA GLU A 365 -21.29 -21.25 -14.49
C GLU A 365 -22.10 -21.18 -15.78
#